data_AF-A0A837N9Z9-F1
#
_entry.id   AF-A0A837N9Z9-F1
#
_cell.length_a   1.000
_cell.length_b   1.000
_cell.length_c   1.000
_cell.angle_alpha   90.00
_cell.angle_beta   90.00
_cell.angle_gamma   90.00
#
_symmetry.space_group_name_H-M   'P 1'
#
loop_
_entity.id
_entity.type
_entity.pdbx_description
1 polymer ?
#
loop_
_entity_poly.entity_id
_entity_poly.type
_entity_poly.pdbx_seq_one_letter_code
_entity_poly.pdbx_strand_id
1 'polypeptide(L)'
;MTKVLFLCTANSARSLMAEAIFRQFAGDDFEVASAGTEPTKPEPGALAALEHLGVETDGLHSKALADIDLNSFDYVISLCDRARTECQALCGDQHFIAWDFPDPVTSKKADAFKKTAHELSERIKMLLLILRKKSDRPQLFDAPHEFFKIMADPLRLKMILMLQHHGELCVCQFVDATGMSQPKVSRHLAQLREYGLLADRKDQRWVYYRINPALQDWMATMIKTTAAYHASLIPQQVKDVDNGCV
;
A
#
# COMPACT_ATOMS: atom_id res chain seq x y z
N MET A 1 -4.01 2.60 9.88
CA MET A 1 -4.29 1.14 9.91
C MET A 1 -5.10 0.83 8.67
N THR A 2 -4.66 -0.10 7.83
CA THR A 2 -5.32 -0.36 6.54
C THR A 2 -6.57 -1.22 6.75
N LYS A 3 -7.70 -0.82 6.18
CA LYS A 3 -9.01 -1.48 6.36
C LYS A 3 -9.37 -2.35 5.15
N VAL A 4 -9.67 -3.62 5.39
CA VAL A 4 -10.00 -4.61 4.35
C VAL A 4 -11.40 -5.20 4.59
N LEU A 5 -12.24 -5.24 3.56
CA LEU A 5 -13.58 -5.82 3.59
C LEU A 5 -13.68 -7.02 2.64
N PHE A 6 -14.08 -8.19 3.16
CA PHE A 6 -14.40 -9.35 2.33
C PHE A 6 -15.91 -9.45 2.08
N LEU A 7 -16.31 -9.52 0.81
CA LEU A 7 -17.70 -9.61 0.39
C LEU A 7 -18.03 -10.97 -0.19
N CYS A 8 -19.21 -11.49 0.16
CA CYS A 8 -19.88 -12.52 -0.63
C CYS A 8 -21.39 -12.26 -0.62
N THR A 9 -22.20 -13.15 -1.17
CA THR A 9 -23.67 -12.96 -1.14
C THR A 9 -24.23 -13.17 0.27
N ALA A 10 -23.99 -14.34 0.88
CA ALA A 10 -24.67 -14.75 2.10
C ALA A 10 -23.94 -14.43 3.42
N ASN A 11 -22.67 -13.99 3.34
CA ASN A 11 -21.76 -13.83 4.50
C ASN A 11 -21.84 -14.97 5.52
N SER A 12 -21.90 -16.21 5.02
CA SER A 12 -22.06 -17.42 5.84
C SER A 12 -20.84 -18.32 5.84
N ALA A 13 -20.12 -18.40 4.71
CA ALA A 13 -18.96 -19.30 4.56
C ALA A 13 -17.71 -18.55 4.10
N ARG A 14 -17.59 -18.30 2.78
CA ARG A 14 -16.36 -17.77 2.14
C ARG A 14 -15.82 -16.50 2.81
N SER A 15 -16.66 -15.49 3.01
CA SER A 15 -16.19 -14.20 3.55
C SER A 15 -15.94 -14.22 5.05
N LEU A 16 -16.63 -15.06 5.83
CA LEU A 16 -16.29 -15.31 7.23
C LEU A 16 -14.97 -16.07 7.37
N MET A 17 -14.74 -17.09 6.54
CA MET A 17 -13.45 -17.78 6.49
C MET A 17 -12.32 -16.81 6.13
N ALA A 18 -12.54 -15.96 5.14
CA ALA A 18 -11.56 -14.96 4.74
C ALA A 18 -11.27 -13.94 5.85
N GLU A 19 -12.30 -13.40 6.54
CA GLU A 19 -12.14 -12.47 7.66
C GLU A 19 -11.27 -13.07 8.77
N ALA A 20 -11.60 -14.30 9.20
CA ALA A 20 -10.90 -14.97 10.29
C ALA A 20 -9.45 -15.31 9.94
N ILE A 21 -9.22 -15.89 8.76
CA ILE A 21 -7.89 -16.24 8.26
C ILE A 21 -7.03 -14.98 8.09
N PHE A 22 -7.60 -13.91 7.54
CA PHE A 22 -6.89 -12.64 7.37
C PHE A 22 -6.49 -12.06 8.72
N ARG A 23 -7.40 -12.01 9.70
CA ARG A 23 -7.13 -11.51 11.05
C ARG A 23 -5.92 -12.22 11.68
N GLN A 24 -5.84 -13.55 11.57
CA GLN A 24 -4.74 -14.32 12.12
C GLN A 24 -3.37 -13.99 11.50
N PHE A 25 -3.31 -13.72 10.19
CA PHE A 25 -2.05 -13.45 9.49
C PHE A 25 -1.66 -11.96 9.44
N ALA A 26 -2.64 -11.06 9.55
CA ALA A 26 -2.45 -9.65 9.32
C ALA A 26 -1.76 -8.92 10.50
N GLY A 27 -1.93 -9.41 11.73
CA GLY A 27 -1.42 -8.74 12.93
C GLY A 27 -2.08 -7.37 13.15
N ASP A 28 -1.39 -6.47 13.85
CA ASP A 28 -1.91 -5.15 14.24
C ASP A 28 -1.82 -4.08 13.11
N ASP A 29 -1.38 -4.45 11.91
CA ASP A 29 -1.22 -3.50 10.81
C ASP A 29 -2.55 -3.20 10.07
N PHE A 30 -3.52 -4.13 10.21
CA PHE A 30 -4.75 -4.12 9.44
C PHE A 30 -6.00 -4.29 10.30
N GLU A 31 -7.09 -3.69 9.85
CA GLU A 31 -8.43 -3.95 10.35
C GLU A 31 -9.19 -4.72 9.27
N VAL A 32 -9.90 -5.79 9.65
CA VAL A 32 -10.62 -6.64 8.69
C VAL A 32 -12.06 -6.88 9.11
N ALA A 33 -12.95 -6.81 8.13
CA ALA A 33 -14.35 -7.17 8.27
C ALA A 33 -14.83 -8.00 7.05
N SER A 34 -16.01 -8.58 7.18
CA SER A 34 -16.75 -9.19 6.08
C SER A 34 -18.23 -8.85 6.13
N ALA A 35 -18.90 -8.97 4.98
CA ALA A 35 -20.33 -8.71 4.83
C ALA A 35 -20.95 -9.42 3.64
N GLY A 36 -22.28 -9.35 3.58
CA GLY A 36 -23.08 -9.98 2.54
C GLY A 36 -24.20 -9.10 2.01
N THR A 37 -24.54 -9.25 0.74
CA THR A 37 -25.70 -8.57 0.13
C THR A 37 -27.02 -9.15 0.63
N GLU A 38 -27.05 -10.44 0.94
CA GLU A 38 -28.20 -11.18 1.50
C GLU A 38 -27.73 -12.06 2.67
N PRO A 39 -27.31 -11.47 3.81
CA PRO A 39 -26.66 -12.21 4.89
C PRO A 39 -27.59 -13.25 5.52
N THR A 40 -27.03 -14.42 5.85
CA THR A 40 -27.76 -15.50 6.54
C THR A 40 -27.13 -15.79 7.90
N LYS A 41 -26.86 -17.06 8.23
CA LYS A 41 -26.18 -17.46 9.45
C LYS A 41 -24.82 -18.05 9.11
N PRO A 42 -23.82 -17.96 10.00
CA PRO A 42 -22.55 -18.66 9.82
C PRO A 42 -22.77 -20.14 9.54
N GLU A 43 -22.13 -20.63 8.48
CA GLU A 43 -22.24 -22.01 8.04
C GLU A 43 -21.40 -22.92 8.94
N PRO A 44 -21.96 -23.96 9.58
CA PRO A 44 -21.21 -24.85 10.46
C PRO A 44 -19.98 -25.48 9.81
N GLY A 45 -20.07 -25.84 8.51
CA GLY A 45 -18.93 -26.38 7.75
C GLY A 45 -17.77 -25.39 7.61
N ALA A 46 -18.06 -24.09 7.56
CA ALA A 46 -17.04 -23.04 7.51
C ALA A 46 -16.33 -22.88 8.86
N LEU A 47 -17.09 -22.87 9.96
CA LEU A 47 -16.53 -22.80 11.32
C LEU A 47 -15.64 -24.02 11.62
N ALA A 48 -16.11 -25.23 11.29
CA ALA A 48 -15.33 -26.46 11.47
C ALA A 48 -14.04 -26.48 10.62
N ALA A 49 -14.07 -25.88 9.41
CA ALA A 49 -12.87 -25.76 8.59
C ALA A 49 -11.84 -24.79 9.19
N LEU A 50 -12.30 -23.69 9.80
CA LEU A 50 -11.44 -22.73 10.50
C LEU A 50 -10.80 -23.35 11.75
N GLU A 51 -11.59 -24.04 12.57
CA GLU A 51 -11.09 -24.78 13.74
C GLU A 51 -10.02 -25.80 13.35
N HIS A 52 -10.21 -26.52 12.24
CA HIS A 52 -9.23 -27.49 11.74
C HIS A 52 -7.90 -26.84 11.33
N LEU A 53 -7.92 -25.58 10.91
CA LEU A 53 -6.73 -24.80 10.59
C LEU A 53 -6.13 -24.09 11.82
N GLY A 54 -6.75 -24.22 13.00
CA GLY A 54 -6.35 -23.50 14.21
C GLY A 54 -6.61 -21.99 14.13
N VAL A 55 -7.66 -21.58 13.41
CA VAL A 55 -8.07 -20.18 13.26
C VAL A 55 -9.18 -19.88 14.28
N GLU A 56 -9.05 -18.79 15.04
CA GLU A 56 -10.06 -18.35 15.99
C GLU A 56 -11.35 -17.89 15.28
N THR A 57 -12.50 -18.32 15.80
CA THR A 57 -13.83 -18.05 15.24
C THR A 57 -14.66 -17.10 16.11
N ASP A 58 -14.13 -16.66 17.25
CA ASP A 58 -14.83 -15.80 18.19
C ASP A 58 -15.26 -14.47 17.55
N GLY A 59 -16.51 -14.09 17.81
CA GLY A 59 -17.10 -12.85 17.30
C GLY A 59 -17.50 -12.87 15.82
N LEU A 60 -17.26 -13.97 15.09
CA LEU A 60 -17.74 -14.10 13.71
C LEU A 60 -19.27 -14.15 13.66
N HIS A 61 -19.86 -13.27 12.88
CA HIS A 61 -21.29 -13.22 12.62
C HIS A 61 -21.55 -12.63 11.23
N SER A 62 -22.68 -13.02 10.65
CA SER A 62 -23.10 -12.50 9.35
C SER A 62 -23.60 -11.05 9.47
N LYS A 63 -23.06 -10.17 8.63
CA LYS A 63 -23.30 -8.71 8.59
C LYS A 63 -23.90 -8.33 7.25
N ALA A 64 -24.89 -7.43 7.27
CA ALA A 64 -25.47 -6.90 6.05
C ALA A 64 -24.57 -5.83 5.43
N LEU A 65 -24.43 -5.87 4.10
CA LEU A 65 -23.68 -4.85 3.37
C LEU A 65 -24.32 -3.46 3.51
N ALA A 66 -25.64 -3.40 3.64
CA ALA A 66 -26.38 -2.14 3.82
C ALA A 66 -25.96 -1.36 5.08
N ASP A 67 -25.43 -2.05 6.09
CA ASP A 67 -24.97 -1.44 7.34
C ASP A 67 -23.50 -1.02 7.30
N ILE A 68 -22.82 -1.21 6.16
CA ILE A 68 -21.40 -0.95 6.00
C ILE A 68 -21.16 0.19 5.03
N ASP A 69 -20.45 1.21 5.50
CA ASP A 69 -19.90 2.25 4.62
C ASP A 69 -18.69 1.71 3.86
N LEU A 70 -18.88 1.37 2.59
CA LEU A 70 -17.82 0.88 1.70
C LEU A 70 -16.66 1.88 1.53
N ASN A 71 -16.90 3.19 1.68
CA ASN A 71 -15.85 4.20 1.55
C ASN A 71 -14.91 4.23 2.77
N SER A 72 -15.29 3.57 3.87
CA SER A 72 -14.43 3.45 5.04
C SER A 72 -13.34 2.38 4.90
N PHE A 73 -13.32 1.63 3.78
CA PHE A 73 -12.35 0.56 3.53
C PHE A 73 -11.36 0.92 2.41
N ASP A 74 -10.08 0.62 2.64
CA ASP A 74 -9.02 0.80 1.64
C ASP A 74 -9.03 -0.32 0.58
N TYR A 75 -9.56 -1.50 0.92
CA TYR A 75 -9.68 -2.63 0.00
C TYR A 75 -11.00 -3.36 0.20
N VAL A 76 -11.73 -3.57 -0.90
CA VAL A 76 -12.96 -4.36 -0.95
C VAL A 76 -12.72 -5.59 -1.83
N ILE A 77 -12.84 -6.78 -1.26
CA ILE A 77 -12.50 -8.04 -1.92
C ILE A 77 -13.76 -8.89 -2.05
N SER A 78 -14.29 -9.01 -3.26
CA SER A 78 -15.41 -9.91 -3.55
C SER A 78 -14.92 -11.35 -3.73
N LEU A 79 -15.62 -12.30 -3.12
CA LEU A 79 -15.34 -13.74 -3.16
C LEU A 79 -16.34 -14.54 -4.02
N CYS A 80 -17.28 -13.86 -4.69
CA CYS A 80 -18.24 -14.48 -5.61
C CYS A 80 -18.65 -13.54 -6.74
N ASP A 81 -19.04 -14.13 -7.88
CA ASP A 81 -19.45 -13.37 -9.07
C ASP A 81 -20.65 -12.46 -8.81
N ARG A 82 -21.64 -12.92 -8.04
CA ARG A 82 -22.83 -12.12 -7.72
C ARG A 82 -22.48 -10.87 -6.93
N ALA A 83 -21.69 -11.00 -5.86
CA ALA A 83 -21.23 -9.85 -5.08
C ALA A 83 -20.33 -8.93 -5.91
N ARG A 84 -19.56 -9.47 -6.86
CA ARG A 84 -18.81 -8.66 -7.83
C ARG A 84 -19.74 -7.77 -8.65
N THR A 85 -20.75 -8.34 -9.30
CA THR A 85 -21.67 -7.57 -10.15
C THR A 85 -22.45 -6.52 -9.36
N GLU A 86 -22.92 -6.88 -8.15
CA GLU A 86 -23.73 -6.00 -7.30
C GLU A 86 -22.90 -4.86 -6.68
N CYS A 87 -21.63 -5.10 -6.33
CA CYS A 87 -20.84 -4.16 -5.53
C CYS A 87 -19.81 -3.37 -6.35
N GLN A 88 -19.39 -3.84 -7.52
CA GLN A 88 -18.35 -3.17 -8.30
C GLN A 88 -18.75 -1.75 -8.70
N ALA A 89 -20.03 -1.51 -9.02
CA ALA A 89 -20.53 -0.17 -9.35
C ALA A 89 -20.61 0.77 -8.13
N LEU A 90 -20.64 0.22 -6.91
CA LEU A 90 -20.72 0.97 -5.65
C LEU A 90 -19.33 1.37 -5.13
N CYS A 91 -18.27 0.74 -5.63
CA CYS A 91 -16.90 1.01 -5.25
C CYS A 91 -16.22 1.85 -6.34
N GLY A 92 -15.56 2.96 -5.98
CA GLY A 92 -14.65 3.62 -6.91
C GLY A 92 -13.54 2.65 -7.36
N ASP A 93 -13.18 2.67 -8.65
CA ASP A 93 -12.32 1.67 -9.31
C ASP A 93 -10.95 1.39 -8.64
N GLN A 94 -10.50 2.23 -7.69
CA GLN A 94 -9.15 2.15 -7.14
C GLN A 94 -8.96 1.12 -6.00
N HIS A 95 -10.03 0.51 -5.46
CA HIS A 95 -9.95 -0.31 -4.24
C HIS A 95 -10.64 -1.69 -4.30
N PHE A 96 -11.13 -2.13 -5.46
CA PHE A 96 -11.90 -3.37 -5.60
C PHE A 96 -11.09 -4.54 -6.18
N ILE A 97 -11.12 -5.71 -5.52
CA ILE A 97 -10.47 -6.95 -5.97
C ILE A 97 -11.52 -8.06 -6.08
N ALA A 98 -11.52 -8.80 -7.20
CA ALA A 98 -12.40 -9.95 -7.37
C ALA A 98 -11.60 -11.26 -7.28
N TRP A 99 -11.95 -12.10 -6.33
CA TRP A 99 -11.48 -13.48 -6.23
C TRP A 99 -12.64 -14.43 -6.47
N ASP A 100 -12.51 -15.28 -7.49
CA ASP A 100 -13.49 -16.34 -7.71
C ASP A 100 -13.15 -17.57 -6.86
N PHE A 101 -14.16 -18.06 -6.15
CA PHE A 101 -14.13 -19.25 -5.33
C PHE A 101 -15.47 -20.01 -5.47
N PRO A 102 -15.43 -21.31 -5.82
CA PRO A 102 -16.61 -22.16 -5.79
C PRO A 102 -17.30 -22.09 -4.43
N ASP A 103 -18.64 -22.08 -4.42
CA ASP A 103 -19.38 -22.08 -3.17
C ASP A 103 -19.27 -23.45 -2.48
N PRO A 104 -18.64 -23.55 -1.29
CA PRO A 104 -18.55 -24.82 -0.59
C PRO A 104 -19.92 -25.33 -0.11
N VAL A 105 -20.91 -24.45 0.09
CA VAL A 105 -22.25 -24.82 0.57
C VAL A 105 -23.03 -25.63 -0.47
N THR A 106 -22.85 -25.32 -1.75
CA THR A 106 -23.55 -26.03 -2.85
C THR A 106 -22.80 -27.26 -3.33
N SER A 107 -21.58 -27.49 -2.82
CA SER A 107 -20.74 -28.62 -3.19
C SER A 107 -21.22 -29.91 -2.56
N LYS A 108 -21.17 -31.00 -3.33
CA LYS A 108 -21.44 -32.36 -2.85
C LYS A 108 -20.22 -33.02 -2.19
N LYS A 109 -19.05 -32.37 -2.23
CA LYS A 109 -17.79 -32.93 -1.71
C LYS A 109 -17.63 -32.62 -0.23
N ALA A 110 -17.30 -33.64 0.57
CA ALA A 110 -17.12 -33.49 2.01
C ALA A 110 -15.94 -32.59 2.41
N ASP A 111 -14.93 -32.45 1.55
CA ASP A 111 -13.74 -31.64 1.78
C ASP A 111 -13.85 -30.21 1.24
N ALA A 112 -15.01 -29.81 0.70
CA ALA A 112 -15.18 -28.53 0.02
C ALA A 112 -14.81 -27.32 0.89
N PHE A 113 -15.30 -27.26 2.13
CA PHE A 113 -14.98 -26.17 3.06
C PHE A 113 -13.49 -26.11 3.39
N LYS A 114 -12.86 -27.26 3.67
CA LYS A 114 -11.41 -27.33 3.96
C LYS A 114 -10.58 -26.86 2.78
N LYS A 115 -10.95 -27.28 1.57
CA LYS A 115 -10.30 -26.86 0.34
C LYS A 115 -10.43 -25.35 0.13
N THR A 116 -11.64 -24.80 0.25
CA THR A 116 -11.87 -23.35 0.13
C THR A 116 -11.09 -22.55 1.18
N ALA A 117 -11.07 -23.00 2.44
CA ALA A 117 -10.31 -22.35 3.50
C ALA A 117 -8.79 -22.36 3.22
N HIS A 118 -8.25 -23.47 2.71
CA HIS A 118 -6.85 -23.57 2.32
C HIS A 118 -6.51 -22.63 1.16
N GLU A 119 -7.31 -22.61 0.09
CA GLU A 119 -7.10 -21.71 -1.05
C GLU A 119 -7.21 -20.23 -0.64
N LEU A 120 -8.14 -19.90 0.26
CA LEU A 120 -8.24 -18.56 0.86
C LEU A 120 -6.98 -18.20 1.64
N SER A 121 -6.48 -19.09 2.49
CA SER A 121 -5.23 -18.92 3.25
C SER A 121 -4.06 -18.58 2.32
N GLU A 122 -3.87 -19.34 1.24
CA GLU A 122 -2.76 -19.08 0.33
C GLU A 122 -2.90 -17.74 -0.41
N ARG A 123 -4.11 -17.38 -0.86
CA ARG A 123 -4.35 -16.06 -1.48
C ARG A 123 -4.14 -14.91 -0.49
N ILE A 124 -4.60 -15.05 0.75
CA ILE A 124 -4.47 -14.05 1.80
C ILE A 124 -3.00 -13.83 2.16
N LYS A 125 -2.20 -14.89 2.30
CA LYS A 125 -0.75 -14.77 2.55
C LYS A 125 -0.07 -13.97 1.44
N MET A 126 -0.36 -14.27 0.17
CA MET A 126 0.19 -13.52 -0.96
C MET A 126 -0.26 -12.06 -0.96
N LEU A 127 -1.54 -11.81 -0.68
CA LEU A 127 -2.08 -10.45 -0.58
C LEU A 127 -1.37 -9.65 0.51
N LEU A 128 -1.20 -10.21 1.71
CA LEU A 128 -0.52 -9.55 2.82
C LEU A 128 0.93 -9.18 2.49
N LEU A 129 1.66 -10.03 1.75
CA LEU A 129 3.00 -9.68 1.26
C LEU A 129 2.98 -8.45 0.35
N ILE A 130 1.98 -8.34 -0.53
CA ILE A 130 1.82 -7.20 -1.44
C ILE A 130 1.41 -5.95 -0.67
N LEU A 131 0.45 -6.06 0.26
CA LEU A 131 -0.05 -4.95 1.05
C LEU A 131 1.03 -4.40 1.98
N ARG A 132 1.76 -5.25 2.71
CA ARG A 132 2.89 -4.84 3.54
C ARG A 132 4.00 -4.18 2.72
N LYS A 133 4.35 -4.73 1.55
CA LYS A 133 5.31 -4.09 0.64
C LYS A 133 4.84 -2.73 0.12
N LYS A 134 3.54 -2.50 -0.02
CA LYS A 134 2.99 -1.17 -0.33
C LYS A 134 3.11 -0.24 0.88
N SER A 135 2.81 -0.71 2.09
CA SER A 135 2.98 0.05 3.34
C SER A 135 4.44 0.39 3.66
N ASP A 136 5.37 -0.50 3.30
CA ASP A 136 6.82 -0.28 3.41
C ASP A 136 7.35 0.72 2.38
N ARG A 137 6.55 1.08 1.36
CA ARG A 137 6.88 2.27 0.56
C ARG A 137 6.55 3.46 1.44
N PRO A 138 7.51 4.36 1.71
CA PRO A 138 7.24 5.55 2.50
C PRO A 138 5.98 6.24 1.97
N GLN A 139 5.00 6.43 2.85
CA GLN A 139 3.70 7.01 2.52
C GLN A 139 3.93 8.33 1.81
N LEU A 140 3.48 8.39 0.56
CA LEU A 140 3.54 9.57 -0.29
C LEU A 140 2.40 10.50 0.10
N PHE A 141 2.59 11.23 1.20
CA PHE A 141 1.74 12.31 1.74
C PHE A 141 0.24 11.98 1.89
N ASP A 142 -0.26 11.95 3.13
CA ASP A 142 -1.70 11.73 3.39
C ASP A 142 -2.54 12.97 3.04
N ALA A 143 -1.90 14.15 2.98
CA ALA A 143 -2.55 15.39 2.57
C ALA A 143 -1.59 16.36 1.84
N PRO A 144 -2.09 17.21 0.92
CA PRO A 144 -1.24 18.13 0.14
C PRO A 144 -0.38 19.09 0.98
N HIS A 145 -0.86 19.51 2.16
CA HIS A 145 -0.11 20.42 3.02
C HIS A 145 1.16 19.80 3.60
N GLU A 146 1.23 18.48 3.72
CA GLU A 146 2.43 17.77 4.17
C GLU A 146 3.53 17.85 3.11
N PHE A 147 3.16 17.69 1.84
CA PHE A 147 4.06 17.89 0.70
C PHE A 147 4.65 19.31 0.71
N PHE A 148 3.81 20.33 0.86
CA PHE A 148 4.26 21.72 0.92
C PHE A 148 5.12 22.00 2.17
N LYS A 149 4.80 21.40 3.33
CA LYS A 149 5.60 21.52 4.55
C LYS A 149 7.01 20.95 4.36
N ILE A 150 7.17 19.87 3.60
CA ILE A 150 8.48 19.31 3.27
C ILE A 150 9.21 20.17 2.24
N MET A 151 8.52 20.66 1.21
CA MET A 151 9.11 21.54 0.19
C MET A 151 9.47 22.94 0.69
N ALA A 152 8.87 23.42 1.77
CA ALA A 152 9.09 24.78 2.27
C ALA A 152 10.49 25.04 2.85
N ASP A 153 11.30 23.99 3.08
CA ASP A 153 12.69 24.18 3.49
C ASP A 153 13.59 24.49 2.28
N PRO A 154 14.39 25.57 2.31
CA PRO A 154 15.18 25.98 1.15
C PRO A 154 16.20 24.94 0.67
N LEU A 155 16.81 24.18 1.59
CA LEU A 155 17.83 23.19 1.24
C LEU A 155 17.19 21.94 0.63
N ARG A 156 16.09 21.44 1.21
CA ARG A 156 15.31 20.33 0.63
C ARG A 156 14.78 20.69 -0.75
N LEU A 157 14.21 21.89 -0.92
CA LEU A 157 13.75 22.35 -2.23
C LEU A 157 14.89 22.34 -3.24
N LYS A 158 16.02 22.97 -2.91
CA LYS A 158 17.19 22.99 -3.79
C LYS A 158 17.65 21.59 -4.18
N MET A 159 17.69 20.65 -3.24
CA MET A 159 18.09 19.26 -3.50
C MET A 159 17.09 18.52 -4.40
N ILE A 160 15.79 18.71 -4.21
CA ILE A 160 14.75 18.15 -5.09
C ILE A 160 14.90 18.70 -6.52
N LEU A 161 15.09 20.02 -6.66
CA LEU A 161 15.25 20.64 -7.99
C LEU A 161 16.54 20.18 -8.68
N MET A 162 17.61 19.95 -7.93
CA MET A 162 18.84 19.34 -8.46
C MET A 162 18.58 17.92 -8.99
N LEU A 163 17.84 17.09 -8.25
CA LEU A 163 17.48 15.75 -8.72
C LEU A 163 16.55 15.77 -9.93
N GLN A 164 15.63 16.74 -9.99
CA GLN A 164 14.77 16.94 -11.17
C GLN A 164 15.58 17.25 -12.44
N HIS A 165 16.72 17.92 -12.30
CA HIS A 165 17.58 18.30 -13.41
C HIS A 165 18.62 17.22 -13.76
N HIS A 166 19.29 16.65 -12.76
CA HIS A 166 20.41 15.71 -12.95
C HIS A 166 20.00 14.23 -12.91
N GLY A 167 18.76 13.92 -12.52
CA GLY A 167 18.23 12.56 -12.45
C GLY A 167 18.57 11.83 -11.15
N GLU A 168 19.85 11.49 -10.96
CA GLU A 168 20.34 10.83 -9.73
C GLU A 168 21.60 11.53 -9.20
N LEU A 169 21.71 11.70 -7.87
CA LEU A 169 22.86 12.33 -7.22
C LEU A 169 23.24 11.62 -5.91
N CYS A 170 24.53 11.58 -5.59
CA CYS A 170 25.01 11.07 -4.31
C CYS A 170 25.17 12.17 -3.24
N VAL A 171 25.42 11.77 -1.99
CA VAL A 171 25.60 12.72 -0.87
C VAL A 171 26.74 13.71 -1.13
N CYS A 172 27.88 13.26 -1.68
CA CYS A 172 29.04 14.12 -1.92
C CYS A 172 28.73 15.21 -2.96
N GLN A 173 27.98 14.87 -4.00
CA GLN A 173 27.53 15.82 -5.02
C GLN A 173 26.65 16.93 -4.42
N PHE A 174 25.76 16.58 -3.48
CA PHE A 174 24.99 17.58 -2.75
C PHE A 174 25.86 18.44 -1.85
N VAL A 175 26.82 17.85 -1.12
CA VAL A 175 27.74 18.60 -0.26
C VAL A 175 28.51 19.64 -1.09
N ASP A 176 29.10 19.23 -2.20
CA ASP A 176 29.84 20.10 -3.10
C ASP A 176 28.97 21.22 -3.68
N ALA A 177 27.80 20.88 -4.20
CA ALA A 177 26.93 21.83 -4.88
C ALA A 177 26.15 22.78 -3.94
N THR A 178 25.94 22.37 -2.68
CA THR A 178 25.22 23.18 -1.68
C THR A 178 26.15 23.91 -0.71
N GLY A 179 27.41 23.49 -0.59
CA GLY A 179 28.37 23.99 0.40
C GLY A 179 27.99 23.63 1.85
N MET A 180 27.02 22.73 2.04
CA MET A 180 26.55 22.31 3.36
C MET A 180 27.33 21.10 3.86
N SER A 181 27.47 21.00 5.19
CA SER A 181 28.11 19.83 5.81
C SER A 181 27.38 18.52 5.47
N GLN A 182 28.12 17.42 5.30
CA GLN A 182 27.56 16.09 5.05
C GLN A 182 26.48 15.65 6.05
N PRO A 183 26.61 15.84 7.38
CA PRO A 183 25.55 15.45 8.32
C PRO A 183 24.22 16.16 8.07
N LYS A 184 24.28 17.46 7.71
CA LYS A 184 23.09 18.26 7.38
C LYS A 184 22.43 17.75 6.11
N VAL A 185 23.20 17.55 5.04
CA VAL A 185 22.71 17.00 3.77
C VAL A 185 22.08 15.62 3.98
N SER A 186 22.79 14.71 4.67
CA SER A 186 22.33 13.36 4.94
C SER A 186 21.02 13.35 5.74
N ARG A 187 20.87 14.23 6.75
CA ARG A 187 19.62 14.39 7.50
C ARG A 187 18.45 14.79 6.61
N HIS A 188 18.66 15.75 5.69
CA HIS A 188 17.60 16.15 4.76
C HIS A 188 17.26 15.04 3.76
N LEU A 189 18.25 14.31 3.22
CA LEU A 189 18.01 13.15 2.34
C LEU A 189 17.24 12.04 3.05
N ALA A 190 17.61 11.73 4.29
CA ALA A 190 16.92 10.73 5.10
C ALA A 190 15.46 11.12 5.31
N GLN A 191 15.20 12.38 5.65
CA GLN A 191 13.84 12.89 5.81
C GLN A 191 13.06 12.84 4.48
N LEU A 192 13.63 13.32 3.38
CA LEU A 192 12.98 13.30 2.07
C LEU A 192 12.63 11.86 1.62
N ARG A 193 13.48 10.88 1.97
CA ARG A 193 13.19 9.46 1.75
C ARG A 193 12.09 8.93 2.68
N GLU A 194 12.10 9.31 3.96
CA GLU A 194 11.08 8.94 4.93
C GLU A 194 9.67 9.41 4.51
N TYR A 195 9.57 10.61 3.91
CA TYR A 195 8.33 11.14 3.32
C TYR A 195 8.07 10.64 1.88
N GLY A 196 8.90 9.74 1.36
CA GLY A 196 8.69 9.09 0.07
C GLY A 196 8.90 9.96 -1.16
N LEU A 197 9.42 11.19 -1.02
CA LEU A 197 9.81 12.03 -2.15
C LEU A 197 10.97 11.43 -2.93
N LEU A 198 11.88 10.73 -2.25
CA LEU A 198 13.09 10.17 -2.83
C LEU A 198 13.12 8.65 -2.74
N ALA A 199 13.69 8.03 -3.76
CA ALA A 199 14.15 6.64 -3.73
C ALA A 199 15.68 6.63 -3.71
N ASP A 200 16.27 5.59 -3.08
CA ASP A 200 17.70 5.37 -3.06
C ASP A 200 18.11 4.08 -3.78
N ARG A 201 19.30 4.10 -4.40
CA ARG A 201 19.96 2.95 -5.00
C ARG A 201 21.38 2.89 -4.48
N LYS A 202 21.80 1.71 -4.01
CA LYS A 202 23.19 1.44 -3.64
C LYS A 202 23.95 1.00 -4.89
N ASP A 203 25.07 1.65 -5.15
CA ASP A 203 26.01 1.27 -6.20
C ASP A 203 27.43 1.22 -5.63
N GLN A 204 27.92 -0.01 -5.45
CA GLN A 204 29.19 -0.31 -4.78
C GLN A 204 29.32 0.39 -3.41
N ARG A 205 30.09 1.47 -3.35
CA ARG A 205 30.38 2.24 -2.13
C ARG A 205 29.43 3.42 -1.92
N TRP A 206 28.61 3.77 -2.92
CA TRP A 206 27.83 5.00 -2.94
C TRP A 206 26.33 4.74 -2.83
N VAL A 207 25.63 5.69 -2.22
CA VAL A 207 24.17 5.76 -2.23
C VAL A 207 23.77 6.91 -3.12
N TYR A 208 23.06 6.59 -4.20
CA TYR A 208 22.47 7.57 -5.11
C TYR A 208 21.00 7.76 -4.77
N TYR A 209 20.56 9.01 -4.82
CA TYR A 209 19.19 9.41 -4.59
C TYR A 209 18.58 9.88 -5.89
N ARG A 210 17.29 9.62 -6.07
CA ARG A 210 16.48 10.12 -7.17
C ARG A 210 15.10 10.49 -6.69
N ILE A 211 14.40 11.32 -7.47
CA ILE A 211 12.97 11.55 -7.26
C ILE A 211 12.24 10.21 -7.36
N ASN A 212 11.36 9.93 -6.40
CA ASN A 212 10.61 8.68 -6.36
C ASN A 212 9.68 8.58 -7.58
N PRO A 213 9.85 7.58 -8.48
CA PRO A 213 9.02 7.45 -9.67
C PRO A 213 7.56 7.11 -9.36
N ALA A 214 7.24 6.72 -8.11
CA ALA A 214 5.88 6.45 -7.66
C ALA A 214 5.14 7.71 -7.14
N LEU A 215 5.73 8.92 -7.27
CA LEU A 215 5.05 10.16 -6.92
C LEU A 215 3.75 10.33 -7.71
N GLN A 216 2.74 10.91 -7.06
CA GLN A 216 1.49 11.28 -7.71
C GLN A 216 1.75 12.37 -8.79
N ASP A 217 0.99 12.33 -9.89
CA ASP A 217 1.20 13.19 -11.06
C ASP A 217 1.21 14.70 -10.73
N TRP A 218 0.37 15.13 -9.79
CA TRP A 218 0.30 16.53 -9.38
C TRP A 218 1.58 16.97 -8.64
N MET A 219 2.20 16.10 -7.85
CA MET A 219 3.45 16.39 -7.13
C MET A 219 4.61 16.50 -8.11
N ALA A 220 4.71 15.53 -9.04
CA ALA A 220 5.71 15.54 -10.10
C ALA A 220 5.58 16.79 -10.98
N THR A 221 4.34 17.16 -11.33
CA THR A 221 4.04 18.39 -12.09
C THR A 221 4.44 19.64 -11.32
N MET A 222 4.19 19.69 -10.01
CA MET A 222 4.59 20.81 -9.17
C MET A 222 6.12 20.96 -9.15
N ILE A 223 6.86 19.87 -8.89
CA ILE A 223 8.32 19.87 -8.88
C ILE A 223 8.88 20.31 -10.25
N LYS A 224 8.34 19.77 -11.35
CA LYS A 224 8.75 20.12 -12.71
C LYS A 224 8.48 21.60 -13.02
N THR A 225 7.30 22.10 -12.64
CA THR A 225 6.93 23.51 -12.81
C THR A 225 7.87 24.40 -12.00
N THR A 226 8.11 24.09 -10.72
CA THR A 226 9.04 24.86 -9.88
C THR A 226 10.45 24.86 -10.46
N ALA A 227 10.95 23.71 -10.94
CA ALA A 227 12.26 23.62 -11.57
C ALA A 227 12.36 24.48 -12.85
N ALA A 228 11.30 24.50 -13.66
CA ALA A 228 11.25 25.28 -14.91
C ALA A 228 11.29 26.80 -14.66
N TYR A 229 10.58 27.28 -13.64
CA TYR A 229 10.53 28.72 -13.32
C TYR A 229 11.67 29.21 -12.41
N HIS A 230 12.39 28.29 -11.76
CA HIS A 230 13.49 28.62 -10.83
C HIS A 230 14.80 27.92 -11.17
N ALA A 231 15.13 27.81 -12.46
CA ALA A 231 16.38 27.21 -12.92
C ALA A 231 17.64 27.84 -12.30
N SER A 232 17.58 29.11 -11.88
CA SER A 232 18.68 29.79 -11.19
C SER A 232 19.02 29.20 -9.81
N LEU A 233 18.11 28.43 -9.20
CA LEU A 233 18.36 27.73 -7.94
C LEU A 233 19.13 26.42 -8.12
N ILE A 234 19.26 25.94 -9.37
CA ILE A 234 19.86 24.66 -9.72
C ILE A 234 21.31 24.90 -10.16
N PRO A 235 22.31 24.36 -9.44
CA PRO A 235 23.69 24.35 -9.92
C PRO A 235 23.78 23.59 -11.25
N GLN A 236 24.26 24.27 -12.30
CA GLN A 236 24.34 23.69 -13.66
C GLN A 236 25.42 22.62 -13.80
N GLN A 237 26.47 22.69 -12.99
CA GLN A 237 27.51 21.68 -12.95
C GLN A 237 27.56 21.06 -11.57
N VAL A 238 27.49 19.74 -11.55
CA VAL A 238 27.77 18.92 -10.38
C VAL A 238 28.98 18.08 -10.75
N LYS A 239 30.00 18.08 -9.89
CA LYS A 239 31.23 17.32 -10.17
C LYS A 239 30.92 15.82 -10.20
N ASP A 240 31.49 15.13 -11.17
CA ASP A 240 31.47 13.66 -11.19
C ASP A 240 32.34 13.11 -10.06
N VAL A 241 31.79 12.13 -9.34
CA VAL A 241 32.40 11.52 -8.15
C VAL A 241 33.53 10.56 -8.54
N ASP A 242 33.68 10.25 -9.83
CA ASP A 242 34.72 9.36 -10.34
C ASP A 242 36.14 9.91 -10.15
N ASN A 243 36.31 11.19 -9.79
CA ASN A 243 37.63 11.85 -9.62
C ASN A 243 37.87 12.49 -8.25
N GLY A 244 37.53 11.81 -7.16
CA GLY A 244 38.24 12.01 -5.89
C GLY A 244 37.43 12.60 -4.73
N CYS A 245 36.54 11.80 -4.17
CA CYS A 245 36.24 11.90 -2.73
C CYS A 245 37.22 11.01 -1.96
N VAL A 246 38.29 11.63 -1.43
CA VAL A 246 39.00 11.16 -0.23
C VAL A 246 38.37 11.82 0.97
#